data_AF-A0A969RSP5-F1
#
_entry.id   AF-A0A969RSP5-F1
#
_cell.length_a   1.000
_cell.length_b   1.000
_cell.length_c   1.000
_cell.angle_alpha   90.00
_cell.angle_beta   90.00
_cell.angle_gamma   90.00
#
_symmetry.space_group_name_H-M   'P 1'
#
loop_
_entity.id
_entity.type
_entity.pdbx_description
1 polymer ?
#
loop_
_entity_poly.entity_id
_entity_poly.type
_entity_poly.pdbx_seq_one_letter_code
_entity_poly.pdbx_strand_id
1 'polypeptide(L)'
;MAKGQIWQGRVLGKAKARQVCAYEAIVFPVQDKMGKLTHYVYQTRKLKNRSQLIKEEEQNTLSLFQATFEATADGILVTNTRGHTLNFNQKFIDLWQFPMLIV
;
A
#
# COMPACT_ATOMS: atom_id res chain seq x y z
N MET A 1 -9.54 12.82 30.71
CA MET A 1 -8.43 11.88 30.99
C MET A 1 -8.05 12.05 32.46
N ALA A 2 -7.96 10.96 33.22
CA ALA A 2 -7.45 11.04 34.59
C ALA A 2 -5.93 11.28 34.55
N LYS A 3 -5.46 12.20 35.40
CA LYS A 3 -4.05 12.63 35.43
C LYS A 3 -3.17 11.45 35.87
N GLY A 4 -2.14 11.12 35.10
CA GLY A 4 -1.18 10.07 35.45
C GLY A 4 -1.60 8.63 35.11
N GLN A 5 -2.62 8.41 34.28
CA GLN A 5 -2.96 7.07 33.77
C GLN A 5 -2.38 6.83 32.37
N ILE A 6 -2.11 5.56 32.05
CA ILE A 6 -1.80 5.13 30.69
C ILE A 6 -3.06 5.31 29.84
N TRP A 7 -2.90 5.89 28.65
CA TRP A 7 -3.97 6.04 27.70
C TRP A 7 -3.64 5.28 26.41
N GLN A 8 -4.60 4.57 25.86
CA GLN A 8 -4.51 3.90 24.57
C GLN A 8 -5.75 4.24 23.74
N GLY A 9 -5.54 4.58 22.47
CA GLY A 9 -6.65 4.81 21.57
C GLY A 9 -6.25 5.34 20.21
N ARG A 10 -7.27 5.69 19.43
CA ARG A 10 -7.09 6.28 18.10
C ARG A 10 -7.16 7.80 18.19
N VAL A 11 -6.22 8.47 17.55
CA VAL A 11 -6.21 9.91 17.38
C VAL A 11 -6.17 10.26 15.89
N LEU A 12 -6.84 11.35 15.52
CA LEU A 12 -6.67 11.94 14.20
C LEU A 12 -5.52 12.95 14.29
N GLY A 13 -4.51 12.77 13.45
CA GLY A 13 -3.37 13.67 13.35
C GLY A 13 -3.21 14.20 11.93
N LYS A 14 -2.59 15.37 11.79
CA LYS A 14 -2.14 15.87 10.49
C LYS A 14 -0.78 15.26 10.16
N ALA A 15 -0.70 14.57 9.02
CA ALA A 15 0.57 14.14 8.45
C ALA A 15 1.26 15.29 7.69
N LYS A 16 2.48 15.05 7.18
CA LYS A 16 3.12 15.95 6.21
C LYS A 16 2.20 16.13 4.99
N ALA A 17 2.10 17.35 4.45
CA ALA A 17 1.21 17.76 3.35
C ALA A 17 -0.29 17.90 3.66
N ARG A 18 -0.68 18.40 4.86
CA ARG A 18 -2.09 18.69 5.26
C ARG A 18 -3.06 17.50 5.22
N GLN A 19 -2.62 16.29 4.90
CA GLN A 19 -3.44 15.09 4.93
C GLN A 19 -3.74 14.67 6.37
N VAL A 20 -5.00 14.47 6.71
CA VAL A 20 -5.40 13.91 8.01
C VAL A 20 -5.31 12.39 7.96
N CYS A 21 -4.65 11.79 8.94
CA CYS A 21 -4.52 10.33 9.07
C CYS A 21 -4.87 9.89 10.49
N ALA A 22 -5.42 8.69 10.62
CA ALA A 22 -5.61 8.06 11.91
C ALA A 22 -4.28 7.49 12.41
N TYR A 23 -4.00 7.68 13.68
CA TYR A 23 -2.89 7.08 14.41
C TYR A 23 -3.46 6.29 15.58
N GLU A 24 -2.93 5.11 15.80
CA GLU A 24 -3.11 4.41 17.06
C GLU A 24 -1.97 4.82 17.98
N ALA A 25 -2.29 5.24 19.20
CA ALA A 25 -1.30 5.78 20.12
C ALA A 25 -1.48 5.20 21.52
N ILE A 26 -0.34 4.94 22.16
CA ILE A 26 -0.26 4.66 23.59
C ILE A 26 0.56 5.77 24.24
N VAL A 27 0.01 6.39 25.28
CA VAL A 27 0.60 7.50 26.02
C VAL A 27 0.89 7.02 27.44
N PHE A 28 2.16 7.09 27.82
CA PHE A 28 2.66 6.68 29.13
C PHE A 28 3.07 7.92 29.94
N PRO A 29 2.54 8.08 31.16
CA PRO A 29 3.02 9.10 32.08
C PRO A 29 4.41 8.70 32.62
N VAL A 30 5.34 9.65 32.64
CA VAL A 30 6.66 9.49 33.24
C VAL A 30 6.65 10.18 34.59
N GLN A 31 6.92 9.41 35.64
CA GLN A 31 7.02 9.91 37.01
C GLN A 31 8.48 9.91 37.45
N ASP A 32 8.87 10.88 38.29
CA ASP A 32 10.18 10.86 38.94
C ASP A 32 10.23 9.82 40.07
N LYS A 33 11.38 9.73 40.76
CA LYS A 33 11.56 8.80 41.90
C LYS A 33 10.62 9.07 43.08
N MET A 34 9.98 10.25 43.12
CA MET A 34 9.04 10.67 44.16
C MET A 34 7.58 10.48 43.72
N GLY A 35 7.33 9.87 42.55
CA GLY A 35 5.97 9.66 42.01
C GLY A 35 5.35 10.91 41.40
N LYS A 36 6.11 12.01 41.24
CA LYS A 36 5.59 13.23 40.63
C LYS A 36 5.62 13.08 39.11
N LEU A 37 4.48 13.32 38.47
CA LEU A 37 4.36 13.35 37.01
C LEU A 37 5.26 14.46 36.43
N THR A 38 6.22 14.09 35.57
CA THR A 38 7.16 15.03 34.94
C THR A 38 6.92 15.18 33.44
N HIS A 39 6.69 14.07 32.73
CA HIS A 39 6.56 14.05 31.26
C HIS A 39 5.50 13.04 30.83
N TYR A 40 5.16 13.08 29.54
CA TYR A 40 4.44 12.01 28.86
C TYR A 40 5.27 11.56 27.67
N VAL A 41 5.43 10.25 27.53
CA VAL A 41 6.00 9.64 26.33
C VAL A 41 4.90 8.93 25.57
N TYR A 42 4.99 8.90 24.25
CA TYR A 42 3.99 8.26 23.41
C TYR A 42 4.63 7.45 22.29
N GLN A 43 3.99 6.32 21.98
CA GLN A 43 4.27 5.57 20.76
C GLN A 43 3.05 5.72 19.85
N THR A 44 3.27 6.10 18.60
CA THR A 44 2.19 6.26 17.61
C THR A 44 2.46 5.37 16.40
N ARG A 45 1.46 4.60 15.97
CA ARG A 45 1.45 3.87 14.71
C ARG A 45 0.48 4.55 13.76
N LYS A 46 0.95 4.97 12.59
CA LYS A 46 0.07 5.47 11.52
C LYS A 46 -0.77 4.30 10.99
N LEU A 47 -2.08 4.50 10.91
CA LEU A 47 -2.99 3.54 10.30
C LEU A 47 -3.12 3.86 8.81
N LYS A 48 -3.02 2.83 7.95
CA LYS A 48 -3.36 2.96 6.54
C LYS A 48 -4.86 3.19 6.43
N ASN A 49 -5.26 4.13 5.59
CA ASN A 49 -6.68 4.29 5.30
C ASN A 49 -7.13 3.23 4.28
N ARG A 50 -8.45 3.03 4.19
CA ARG A 50 -9.03 2.04 3.28
C ARG A 50 -8.60 2.27 1.82
N SER A 51 -8.51 3.52 1.39
CA SER A 51 -8.10 3.87 0.02
C SER A 51 -6.65 3.50 -0.29
N GLN A 52 -5.73 3.65 0.65
CA GLN A 52 -4.33 3.23 0.50
C GLN A 52 -4.23 1.71 0.43
N LEU A 53 -4.99 1.00 1.26
CA LEU A 53 -5.03 -0.46 1.22
C LEU A 53 -5.54 -0.98 -0.12
N ILE A 54 -6.63 -0.41 -0.65
CA ILE A 54 -7.17 -0.78 -1.96
C ILE A 54 -6.13 -0.54 -3.06
N LYS A 55 -5.48 0.63 -3.07
CA LYS A 55 -4.46 0.95 -4.09
C LYS A 55 -3.26 0.01 -4.04
N GLU A 56 -2.78 -0.34 -2.85
CA GLU A 56 -1.68 -1.29 -2.70
C GLU A 56 -2.08 -2.69 -3.18
N GLU A 57 -3.30 -3.14 -2.87
CA GLU A 57 -3.84 -4.41 -3.33
C GLU A 57 -3.99 -4.47 -4.86
N GLU A 58 -4.52 -3.40 -5.47
CA GLU A 58 -4.61 -3.26 -6.92
C GLU A 58 -3.21 -3.32 -7.57
N GLN A 59 -2.24 -2.57 -7.05
CA GLN A 59 -0.87 -2.57 -7.57
C GLN A 59 -0.21 -3.94 -7.45
N ASN A 60 -0.38 -4.63 -6.32
CA ASN A 60 0.15 -5.97 -6.13
C ASN A 60 -0.49 -6.97 -7.10
N THR A 61 -1.81 -6.90 -7.28
CA THR A 61 -2.54 -7.77 -8.19
C THR A 61 -2.09 -7.57 -9.63
N LEU A 62 -1.97 -6.31 -10.07
CA LEU A 62 -1.49 -5.98 -11.41
C LEU A 62 -0.03 -6.44 -11.62
N SER A 63 0.84 -6.22 -10.63
CA SER A 63 2.24 -6.63 -10.72
C SER A 63 2.39 -8.15 -10.82
N LEU A 64 1.61 -8.89 -10.01
CA LEU A 64 1.62 -10.35 -10.03
C LEU A 64 1.04 -10.89 -11.34
N PHE A 65 -0.06 -10.30 -11.81
CA PHE A 65 -0.65 -10.62 -13.10
C PHE A 65 0.37 -10.42 -14.21
N GLN A 66 1.02 -9.26 -14.27
CA GLN A 66 2.01 -8.95 -15.29
C GLN A 66 3.23 -9.88 -15.22
N ALA A 67 3.76 -10.15 -14.02
CA ALA A 67 4.85 -11.09 -13.84
C ALA A 67 4.48 -12.50 -14.33
N THR A 68 3.28 -12.98 -14.02
CA THR A 68 2.80 -14.30 -14.46
C THR A 68 2.54 -14.33 -15.97
N PHE A 69 1.96 -13.27 -16.49
CA PHE A 69 1.65 -13.09 -17.91
C PHE A 69 2.93 -13.10 -18.77
N GLU A 70 4.01 -12.48 -18.28
CA GLU A 70 5.31 -12.46 -18.97
C GLU A 70 6.16 -13.72 -18.71
N ALA A 71 6.03 -14.36 -17.55
CA ALA A 71 6.85 -15.51 -17.19
C ALA A 71 6.39 -16.84 -17.82
N THR A 72 5.21 -16.89 -18.46
CA THR A 72 4.74 -18.11 -19.11
C THR A 72 5.59 -18.45 -20.34
N ALA A 73 5.81 -19.74 -20.57
CA ALA A 73 6.48 -20.24 -21.76
C ALA A 73 5.61 -20.14 -23.03
N ASP A 74 4.30 -19.92 -22.86
CA ASP A 74 3.35 -19.78 -23.96
C ASP A 74 3.24 -18.32 -24.43
N GLY A 75 3.10 -18.13 -25.73
CA GLY A 75 2.73 -16.83 -26.30
C GLY A 75 1.25 -16.57 -26.09
N ILE A 76 0.91 -15.50 -25.37
CA ILE A 76 -0.47 -15.11 -25.09
C ILE A 76 -0.81 -13.84 -25.88
N LEU A 77 -1.90 -13.89 -26.64
CA LEU A 77 -2.54 -12.75 -27.29
C LEU A 77 -3.96 -12.62 -26.75
N VAL A 78 -4.29 -11.44 -26.24
CA VAL A 78 -5.63 -11.10 -25.75
C VAL A 78 -6.31 -10.22 -26.77
N THR A 79 -7.51 -10.59 -27.21
CA THR A 79 -8.31 -9.79 -28.16
C THR A 79 -9.70 -9.50 -27.59
N ASN A 80 -10.36 -8.48 -28.11
CA ASN A 80 -11.80 -8.30 -27.88
C ASN A 80 -12.61 -9.27 -28.77
N THR A 81 -13.93 -9.24 -28.62
CA THR A 81 -14.87 -10.08 -29.41
C THR A 81 -14.90 -9.77 -30.91
N ARG A 82 -14.32 -8.64 -31.33
CA ARG A 82 -14.18 -8.22 -32.73
C ARG A 82 -12.80 -8.56 -33.32
N GLY A 83 -11.94 -9.24 -32.56
CA GLY A 83 -10.60 -9.62 -33.00
C GLY A 83 -9.55 -8.51 -32.88
N HIS A 84 -9.85 -7.36 -32.27
CA HIS A 84 -8.82 -6.35 -32.02
C HIS A 84 -7.95 -6.75 -30.83
N THR A 85 -6.63 -6.64 -31.00
CA THR A 85 -5.64 -6.87 -29.94
C THR A 85 -5.82 -5.92 -28.78
N LEU A 86 -5.91 -6.46 -27.58
CA LEU A 86 -5.97 -5.75 -26.30
C LEU A 86 -4.66 -5.84 -25.53
N ASN A 87 -3.97 -6.98 -25.58
CA ASN A 87 -2.70 -7.20 -24.91
C ASN A 87 -1.95 -8.41 -25.50
N PHE A 88 -0.66 -8.52 -25.27
CA PHE A 88 0.16 -9.68 -25.58
C PHE A 88 1.38 -9.73 -24.65
N ASN A 89 1.89 -10.93 -24.35
CA ASN A 89 3.14 -11.06 -23.60
C ASN A 89 4.35 -11.08 -24.54
N GLN A 90 5.55 -10.90 -24.00
CA GLN A 90 6.79 -10.90 -24.78
C GLN A 90 6.98 -12.24 -25.51
N LYS A 91 6.59 -13.35 -24.88
CA LYS A 91 6.73 -14.69 -25.47
C LYS A 91 5.93 -14.86 -26.76
N PHE A 92 4.79 -14.18 -26.91
CA PHE A 92 4.02 -14.14 -28.15
C PHE A 92 4.82 -13.51 -29.29
N ILE A 93 5.50 -12.37 -29.03
CA ILE A 93 6.35 -11.73 -30.04
C ILE A 93 7.49 -12.65 -30.46
N ASP A 94 8.16 -13.26 -29.48
CA ASP A 94 9.33 -14.12 -29.72
C ASP A 94 8.98 -15.36 -30.57
N LEU A 95 7.83 -15.98 -30.31
CA LEU A 95 7.40 -17.19 -31.01
C LEU A 95 6.89 -16.89 -32.42
N TRP A 96 6.10 -15.84 -32.59
CA TRP A 96 5.51 -15.49 -33.89
C TRP A 96 6.45 -14.69 -34.79
N GLN A 97 7.64 -14.31 -34.30
CA GLN A 97 8.63 -13.53 -35.03
C GLN A 97 8.03 -12.28 -35.69
N PHE A 98 7.06 -11.66 -35.02
CA PHE A 98 6.44 -10.45 -35.53
C PHE A 98 7.55 -9.38 -35.62
N PRO A 99 7.78 -8.76 -36.79
CA PRO A 99 8.71 -7.65 -36.86
C PRO A 99 8.13 -6.56 -35.95
N MET A 100 8.88 -6.18 -34.92
CA MET A 100 8.63 -4.95 -34.16
C MET A 100 8.88 -3.76 -35.10
N LEU A 101 8.01 -3.56 -36.08
CA LEU A 101 7.85 -2.29 -36.77
C LEU A 101 6.66 -1.61 -36.13
N ILE A 102 6.94 -0.96 -35.01
CA ILE A 102 6.08 0.10 -34.48
C ILE A 102 6.33 1.31 -35.40
N VAL A 103 5.33 1.66 -36.21
CA VAL A 103 5.22 2.99 -36.86
C VAL A 103 4.31 3.84 -36.00
#